data_AF-A0A376BAP9-F1
#
_entry.id   AF-A0A376BAP9-F1
#
_cell.length_a   1.000
_cell.length_b   1.000
_cell.length_c   1.000
_cell.angle_alpha   90.00
_cell.angle_beta   90.00
_cell.angle_gamma   90.00
#
_symmetry.space_group_name_H-M   'P 1'
#
loop_
_entity.id
_entity.type
_entity.pdbx_description
1 polymer ?
#
loop_
_entity_poly.entity_id
_entity_poly.type
_entity_poly.pdbx_seq_one_letter_code
_entity_poly.pdbx_strand_id
1 'polypeptide(L)'
;MIPDLKVEVLGNEIFDDHSNFGGYNDSGEKYPLLLDSKDEAKYRSYRHQYAELLYFWGLPVHRVKILKFNINHNTDSSYLRSIESSENGDIHKGVISQWIKPSNGDKQHKIPHTCGYCMLNVKRRLFVCGNCQHVMHAKCSDKWWKTAHECPTGCGCMCSELFDVA
;
A
#
# COMPACT_ATOMS: atom_id res chain seq x y z
N MET A 1 -28.74 -1.17 -28.73
CA MET A 1 -28.98 -1.97 -27.51
C MET A 1 -27.83 -2.94 -27.37
N ILE A 2 -27.01 -2.79 -26.34
CA ILE A 2 -26.00 -3.80 -25.97
C ILE A 2 -26.74 -4.75 -25.01
N PRO A 3 -26.74 -6.08 -25.24
CA PRO A 3 -27.45 -7.00 -24.36
C PRO A 3 -26.79 -7.01 -22.98
N ASP A 4 -27.61 -6.92 -21.93
CA ASP A 4 -27.17 -7.05 -20.53
C ASP A 4 -26.77 -8.51 -20.27
N LEU A 5 -25.46 -8.76 -20.24
CA LEU A 5 -24.90 -10.04 -19.86
C LEU A 5 -24.81 -10.10 -18.33
N LYS A 6 -25.77 -10.78 -17.69
CA LYS A 6 -25.72 -11.06 -16.26
C LYS A 6 -24.80 -12.26 -15.99
N VAL A 7 -23.55 -11.99 -15.60
CA VAL A 7 -22.61 -13.03 -15.15
C VAL A 7 -22.73 -13.16 -13.63
N GLU A 8 -23.15 -14.32 -13.15
CA GLU A 8 -23.15 -14.67 -11.73
C GLU A 8 -21.93 -15.55 -11.45
N VAL A 9 -21.01 -15.05 -10.62
CA VAL A 9 -19.83 -15.81 -10.18
C VAL A 9 -20.22 -16.63 -8.96
N LEU A 10 -20.29 -17.96 -9.12
CA LEU A 10 -20.49 -18.91 -8.03
C LEU A 10 -19.12 -19.30 -7.46
N GLY A 11 -18.81 -18.86 -6.23
CA GLY A 11 -17.55 -19.17 -5.54
C GLY A 11 -16.75 -17.93 -5.11
N ASN A 12 -17.37 -17.02 -4.37
CA ASN A 12 -16.76 -15.75 -3.95
C ASN A 12 -15.61 -15.93 -2.93
N GLU A 13 -15.45 -17.13 -2.38
CA GLU A 13 -14.42 -17.45 -1.37
C GLU A 13 -12.98 -17.38 -1.93
N ILE A 14 -12.82 -17.38 -3.26
CA ILE A 14 -11.51 -17.28 -3.92
C ILE A 14 -10.92 -15.86 -3.85
N PHE A 15 -11.75 -14.82 -3.69
CA PHE A 15 -11.33 -13.43 -3.86
C PHE A 15 -10.99 -12.68 -2.56
N ASP A 16 -11.33 -13.25 -1.39
CA ASP A 16 -11.25 -12.53 -0.11
C ASP A 16 -9.89 -12.64 0.61
N ASP A 17 -9.00 -13.56 0.22
CA ASP A 17 -7.66 -13.65 0.82
C ASP A 17 -6.60 -12.89 0.01
N HIS A 18 -6.64 -11.56 0.11
CA HIS A 18 -5.61 -10.66 -0.45
C HIS A 18 -4.21 -10.83 0.19
N SER A 19 -4.02 -11.76 1.13
CA SER A 19 -2.73 -12.08 1.76
C SER A 19 -1.95 -13.17 1.03
N ASN A 20 -2.63 -14.07 0.32
CA ASN A 20 -2.03 -15.28 -0.23
C ASN A 20 -2.23 -15.37 -1.74
N PHE A 21 -1.31 -14.75 -2.47
CA PHE A 21 -1.09 -15.04 -3.90
C PHE A 21 -0.42 -16.43 -4.02
N GLY A 22 -1.17 -17.48 -3.66
CA GLY A 22 -0.67 -18.84 -3.52
C GLY A 22 -1.45 -19.68 -2.51
N GLY A 23 -2.77 -19.57 -2.48
CA GLY A 23 -3.59 -20.53 -1.75
C GLY A 23 -3.30 -21.96 -2.24
N TYR A 24 -3.46 -22.92 -1.34
CA TYR A 24 -3.40 -24.34 -1.65
C TYR A 24 -4.83 -24.89 -1.71
N ASN A 25 -5.11 -25.80 -2.63
CA ASN A 25 -6.35 -26.58 -2.61
C ASN A 25 -6.33 -27.57 -1.42
N ASP A 26 -7.47 -28.20 -1.11
CA ASP A 26 -7.59 -29.17 0.01
C ASP A 26 -6.62 -30.36 -0.12
N SER A 27 -6.10 -30.60 -1.33
CA SER A 27 -5.07 -31.58 -1.66
C SER A 27 -3.62 -31.07 -1.47
N GLY A 28 -3.42 -29.83 -1.03
CA GLY A 28 -2.09 -29.26 -0.81
C GLY A 28 -1.34 -28.87 -2.09
N GLU A 29 -2.04 -28.71 -3.22
CA GLU A 29 -1.48 -28.19 -4.47
C GLU A 29 -1.77 -26.69 -4.59
N LYS A 30 -0.76 -25.92 -5.00
CA LYS A 30 -0.86 -24.48 -5.16
C LYS A 30 -1.82 -24.16 -6.31
N TYR A 31 -2.80 -23.28 -6.07
CA TYR A 31 -3.67 -22.84 -7.15
C TYR A 31 -2.83 -22.27 -8.31
N PRO A 32 -3.12 -22.67 -9.56
CA PRO A 32 -2.46 -22.07 -10.70
C PRO A 32 -2.72 -20.56 -10.66
N LEU A 33 -1.65 -19.79 -10.83
CA LEU A 33 -1.78 -18.34 -10.91
C LEU A 33 -2.65 -18.01 -12.11
N LEU A 34 -3.58 -17.05 -11.94
CA LEU A 34 -4.43 -16.57 -13.03
C LEU A 34 -3.62 -16.07 -14.24
N LEU A 35 -2.39 -15.62 -13.99
CA LEU A 35 -1.48 -15.07 -14.97
C LEU A 35 -0.20 -15.91 -15.02
N ASP A 36 0.40 -16.07 -16.21
CA ASP A 36 1.66 -16.79 -16.38
C ASP A 36 2.81 -16.00 -15.75
N SER A 37 3.49 -16.59 -14.78
CA SER A 37 4.66 -15.98 -14.12
C SER A 37 5.75 -15.53 -15.10
N LYS A 38 5.88 -16.18 -16.26
CA LYS A 38 6.89 -15.83 -17.28
C LYS A 38 6.66 -14.45 -17.88
N ASP A 39 5.41 -14.01 -17.95
CA ASP A 39 5.00 -12.73 -18.52
C ASP A 39 4.99 -11.59 -17.48
N GLU A 40 5.53 -11.80 -16.28
CA GLU A 40 5.51 -10.83 -15.20
C GLU A 40 6.12 -9.47 -15.58
N ALA A 41 7.18 -9.45 -16.40
CA ALA A 41 7.76 -8.20 -16.91
C ALA A 41 6.76 -7.41 -17.79
N LYS A 42 5.99 -8.11 -18.61
CA LYS A 42 4.94 -7.52 -19.46
C LYS A 42 3.78 -7.01 -18.61
N TYR A 43 3.31 -7.79 -17.64
CA TYR A 43 2.24 -7.36 -16.73
C TYR A 43 2.66 -6.17 -15.86
N ARG A 44 3.92 -6.12 -15.42
CA ARG A 44 4.50 -4.96 -14.75
C ARG A 44 4.45 -3.71 -15.62
N SER A 45 4.80 -3.83 -16.90
CA SER A 45 4.68 -2.72 -17.86
C SER A 45 3.25 -2.22 -17.98
N TYR A 46 2.24 -3.11 -18.07
CA TYR A 46 0.83 -2.71 -18.10
C TYR A 46 0.39 -2.01 -16.83
N ARG A 47 0.76 -2.54 -15.66
CA ARG A 47 0.51 -1.90 -14.36
C ARG A 47 1.11 -0.50 -14.29
N HIS A 48 2.33 -0.32 -14.80
CA HIS A 48 3.00 0.97 -14.83
C HIS A 48 2.30 1.97 -15.76
N GLN A 49 1.97 1.57 -17.00
CA GLN A 49 1.27 2.44 -17.94
C GLN A 49 -0.08 2.91 -17.40
N TYR A 50 -0.87 1.99 -16.83
CA TYR A 50 -2.13 2.34 -16.20
C TYR A 50 -1.95 3.23 -14.96
N ALA A 51 -0.91 3.00 -14.17
CA ALA A 51 -0.55 3.84 -13.04
C ALA A 51 -0.20 5.28 -13.45
N GLU A 52 0.45 5.48 -14.60
CA GLU A 52 0.70 6.84 -15.13
C GLU A 52 -0.60 7.52 -15.59
N LEU A 53 -1.54 6.79 -16.20
CA LEU A 53 -2.87 7.35 -16.50
C LEU A 53 -3.59 7.80 -15.22
N LEU A 54 -3.57 6.97 -14.17
CA LEU A 54 -4.12 7.34 -12.86
C LEU A 54 -3.43 8.56 -12.24
N TYR A 55 -2.13 8.74 -12.49
CA TYR A 55 -1.42 9.95 -12.08
C TYR A 55 -1.97 11.19 -12.79
N PHE A 56 -2.04 11.14 -14.12
CA PHE A 56 -2.54 12.26 -14.93
C PHE A 56 -3.99 12.61 -14.64
N TRP A 57 -4.80 11.64 -14.20
CA TRP A 57 -6.17 11.88 -13.75
C TRP A 57 -6.30 12.38 -12.31
N GLY A 58 -5.18 12.64 -11.62
CA GLY A 58 -5.20 13.13 -10.24
C GLY A 58 -5.65 12.07 -9.23
N LEU A 59 -5.41 10.78 -9.52
CA LEU A 59 -5.79 9.64 -8.67
C LEU A 59 -4.56 8.94 -8.04
N PRO A 60 -3.71 9.63 -7.27
CA PRO A 60 -2.46 9.07 -6.74
C PRO A 60 -2.68 7.90 -5.78
N VAL A 61 -3.80 7.88 -5.05
CA VAL A 61 -4.15 6.76 -4.16
C VAL A 61 -4.43 5.47 -4.94
N HIS A 62 -5.10 5.58 -6.08
CA HIS A 62 -5.37 4.43 -6.95
C HIS A 62 -4.09 3.96 -7.63
N ARG A 63 -3.25 4.92 -8.05
CA ARG A 63 -1.92 4.64 -8.60
C ARG A 63 -1.08 3.76 -7.68
N VAL A 64 -0.96 4.11 -6.40
CA VAL A 64 -0.19 3.31 -5.42
C VAL A 64 -0.80 1.91 -5.22
N LYS A 65 -2.13 1.78 -5.27
CA LYS A 65 -2.80 0.46 -5.16
C LYS A 65 -2.42 -0.48 -6.30
N ILE A 66 -2.09 0.05 -7.48
CA ILE A 66 -1.65 -0.77 -8.63
C ILE A 66 -0.14 -1.04 -8.52
N LEU A 67 0.66 -0.01 -8.26
CA LEU A 67 2.12 -0.12 -8.22
C LEU A 67 2.64 -1.06 -7.13
N LYS A 68 1.92 -1.22 -6.00
CA LYS A 68 2.30 -2.18 -4.95
C LYS A 68 2.43 -3.62 -5.44
N PHE A 69 1.81 -3.98 -6.56
CA PHE A 69 1.87 -5.32 -7.14
C PHE A 69 3.09 -5.54 -8.05
N ASN A 70 3.86 -4.50 -8.36
CA ASN A 70 5.07 -4.61 -9.18
C ASN A 70 6.23 -5.30 -8.44
N ILE A 71 6.12 -5.45 -7.12
CA ILE A 71 7.05 -6.19 -6.29
C ILE A 71 6.30 -7.40 -5.72
N ASN A 72 6.60 -8.57 -6.25
CA ASN A 72 5.95 -9.84 -5.90
C ASN A 72 6.94 -11.01 -6.01
N HIS A 73 6.49 -12.23 -5.72
CA HIS A 73 7.36 -13.42 -5.71
C HIS A 73 7.94 -13.78 -7.10
N ASN A 74 7.33 -13.32 -8.20
CA ASN A 74 7.81 -13.56 -9.56
C ASN A 74 8.75 -12.43 -10.05
N THR A 75 9.09 -11.47 -9.17
CA THR A 75 9.90 -10.31 -9.54
C THR A 75 11.36 -10.68 -9.66
N ASP A 76 11.93 -10.45 -10.85
CA ASP A 76 13.34 -10.70 -11.12
C ASP A 76 14.29 -9.86 -10.23
N SER A 77 15.40 -10.46 -9.84
CA SER A 77 16.39 -9.84 -8.94
C SER A 77 17.04 -8.58 -9.54
N SER A 78 17.16 -8.48 -10.87
CA SER A 78 17.67 -7.28 -11.55
C SER A 78 16.76 -6.07 -11.35
N TYR A 79 15.45 -6.29 -11.35
CA TYR A 79 14.47 -5.24 -11.08
C TYR A 79 14.47 -4.85 -9.60
N LEU A 80 14.61 -5.80 -8.68
CA LEU A 80 14.75 -5.46 -7.26
C LEU A 80 15.99 -4.59 -7.01
N ARG A 81 17.12 -4.93 -7.66
CA ARG A 81 18.35 -4.12 -7.60
C ARG A 81 18.15 -2.74 -8.19
N SER A 82 17.41 -2.59 -9.29
CA SER A 82 17.17 -1.26 -9.88
C SER A 82 16.31 -0.37 -8.96
N ILE A 83 15.42 -0.96 -8.16
CA ILE A 83 14.68 -0.24 -7.11
C ILE A 83 15.64 0.20 -6.00
N GLU A 84 16.51 -0.70 -5.54
CA GLU A 84 17.45 -0.43 -4.45
C GLU A 84 18.56 0.57 -4.84
N SER A 85 18.94 0.59 -6.12
CA SER A 85 20.03 1.44 -6.64
C SER A 85 19.56 2.82 -7.13
N SER A 86 18.25 3.06 -7.18
CA SER A 86 17.71 4.39 -7.44
C SER A 86 18.08 5.28 -6.27
N GLU A 87 19.04 6.20 -6.47
CA GLU A 87 19.59 7.08 -5.41
C GLU A 87 18.53 7.92 -4.68
N ASN A 88 17.28 7.97 -5.17
CA ASN A 88 16.14 8.62 -4.52
C ASN A 88 14.96 7.68 -4.20
N GLY A 89 15.09 6.36 -4.38
CA GLY A 89 14.00 5.40 -4.13
C GLY A 89 12.75 5.59 -5.00
N ASP A 90 12.83 6.51 -5.97
CA ASP A 90 11.66 7.08 -6.63
C ASP A 90 11.42 6.52 -8.04
N ILE A 91 11.43 5.20 -8.14
CA ILE A 91 11.03 4.45 -9.35
C ILE A 91 9.60 4.80 -9.82
N HIS A 92 8.84 5.48 -8.97
CA HIS A 92 7.42 5.71 -9.12
C HIS A 92 7.04 7.19 -8.91
N LYS A 93 7.95 8.16 -9.09
CA LYS A 93 7.62 9.61 -9.01
C LYS A 93 6.75 9.99 -7.79
N GLY A 94 7.34 10.04 -6.60
CA GLY A 94 6.70 10.29 -5.30
C GLY A 94 6.17 9.05 -4.55
N VAL A 95 6.60 7.83 -4.89
CA VAL A 95 6.16 6.62 -4.16
C VAL A 95 7.35 5.77 -3.74
N ILE A 96 7.68 5.83 -2.44
CA ILE A 96 8.73 5.03 -1.83
C ILE A 96 8.14 3.73 -1.32
N SER A 97 8.63 2.60 -1.84
CA SER A 97 8.29 1.26 -1.36
C SER A 97 9.47 0.65 -0.61
N GLN A 98 9.39 0.59 0.72
CA GLN A 98 10.41 -0.05 1.56
C GLN A 98 9.85 -1.33 2.18
N TRP A 99 10.55 -2.45 1.97
CA TRP A 99 10.28 -3.67 2.73
C TRP A 99 10.77 -3.48 4.16
N ILE A 100 9.86 -3.61 5.12
CA ILE A 100 10.23 -3.69 6.53
C ILE A 100 10.79 -5.09 6.75
N LYS A 101 12.11 -5.25 6.59
CA LYS A 101 12.79 -6.49 6.96
C LYS A 101 12.62 -6.70 8.47
N PRO A 102 12.15 -7.87 8.95
CA PRO A 102 12.30 -8.21 10.35
C PRO A 102 13.81 -8.34 10.60
N SER A 103 14.40 -7.42 11.36
CA SER A 103 15.81 -7.51 11.73
C SER A 103 16.03 -8.80 12.53
N ASN A 104 16.86 -9.69 12.01
CA ASN A 104 17.39 -10.80 12.78
C ASN A 104 18.39 -10.21 13.78
N GLY A 105 18.00 -10.10 15.05
CA GLY A 105 18.94 -9.98 16.17
C GLY A 105 18.83 -8.72 17.00
N ASP A 106 18.38 -7.59 16.45
CA ASP A 106 18.24 -6.38 17.24
C ASP A 106 16.79 -6.17 17.67
N LYS A 107 16.58 -6.12 18.98
CA LYS A 107 15.38 -5.58 19.64
C LYS A 107 15.27 -4.08 19.38
N GLN A 108 15.33 -3.64 18.13
CA GLN A 108 14.73 -2.38 17.74
C GLN A 108 13.25 -2.55 17.99
N HIS A 109 12.82 -2.08 19.16
CA HIS A 109 11.44 -1.87 19.51
C HIS A 109 10.79 -1.19 18.30
N LYS A 110 10.04 -1.96 17.49
CA LYS A 110 8.99 -1.40 16.64
C LYS A 110 8.15 -0.60 17.60
N ILE A 111 8.32 0.72 17.67
CA ILE A 111 7.40 1.55 18.43
C ILE A 111 6.08 1.35 17.69
N PRO A 112 5.12 0.59 18.24
CA PRO A 112 3.85 0.47 17.57
C PRO A 112 3.27 1.88 17.62
N HIS A 113 3.14 2.52 16.46
CA HIS A 113 2.53 3.84 16.42
C HIS A 113 1.09 3.69 16.93
N THR A 114 0.85 4.19 18.13
CA THR A 114 -0.48 4.20 18.73
C THR A 114 -1.24 5.40 18.18
N CYS A 115 -2.44 5.15 17.66
CA CYS A 115 -3.26 6.22 17.10
C CYS A 115 -3.70 7.17 18.21
N GLY A 116 -3.37 8.46 18.11
CA GLY A 116 -3.77 9.47 19.08
C GLY A 116 -5.29 9.74 19.17
N TYR A 117 -6.11 9.11 18.30
CA TYR A 117 -7.57 9.23 18.34
C TYR A 117 -8.25 8.02 19.00
N CYS A 118 -7.94 6.80 18.55
CA CYS A 118 -8.61 5.59 19.04
C CYS A 118 -7.74 4.74 19.98
N MET A 119 -6.49 5.14 20.21
CA MET A 119 -5.52 4.46 21.07
C MET A 119 -5.20 3.00 20.66
N LEU A 120 -5.51 2.63 19.42
CA LEU A 120 -5.15 1.34 18.84
C LEU A 120 -3.88 1.44 17.99
N ASN A 121 -3.14 0.34 17.90
CA ASN A 121 -1.94 0.25 17.09
C ASN A 121 -2.26 0.46 15.59
N VAL A 122 -1.45 1.28 14.94
CA VAL A 122 -1.56 1.59 13.51
C VAL A 122 -0.76 0.55 12.72
N LYS A 123 -1.44 -0.19 11.83
CA LYS A 123 -0.84 -1.27 11.02
C LYS A 123 -0.75 -0.97 9.51
N ARG A 124 -1.44 0.06 9.04
CA ARG A 124 -1.62 0.36 7.60
C ARG A 124 -1.41 1.86 7.35
N ARG A 125 -2.25 2.46 6.51
CA ARG A 125 -2.19 3.89 6.18
C ARG A 125 -2.35 4.74 7.44
N LEU A 126 -1.39 5.63 7.62
CA LEU A 126 -1.28 6.49 8.78
C LEU A 126 -1.13 7.93 8.33
N PHE A 127 -1.49 8.83 9.22
CA PHE A 127 -1.22 10.25 9.14
C PHE A 127 -0.16 10.57 10.21
N VAL A 128 0.86 11.34 9.85
CA VAL A 128 1.86 11.89 10.78
C VAL A 128 1.91 13.39 10.54
N CYS A 129 1.86 14.17 11.62
CA CYS A 129 2.15 15.60 11.54
C CYS A 129 3.66 15.80 11.37
N GLY A 130 4.08 16.60 10.39
CA GLY A 130 5.50 16.93 10.17
C GLY A 130 6.14 17.68 11.33
N ASN A 131 5.35 18.40 12.15
CA ASN A 131 5.86 19.17 13.29
C ASN A 131 5.86 18.36 14.59
N CYS A 132 4.70 17.87 15.05
CA CYS A 132 4.59 17.19 16.35
C CYS A 132 4.76 15.67 16.29
N GLN A 133 4.87 15.09 15.09
CA GLN A 133 5.08 13.66 14.84
C GLN A 133 4.05 12.70 15.48
N HIS A 134 2.92 13.22 15.95
CA HIS A 134 1.82 12.38 16.41
C HIS A 134 1.19 11.62 15.25
N VAL A 135 0.85 10.37 15.53
CA VAL A 135 0.35 9.43 14.53
C VAL A 135 -1.13 9.14 14.73
N MET A 136 -1.87 9.04 13.62
CA MET A 136 -3.26 8.60 13.61
C MET A 136 -3.49 7.59 12.47
N HIS A 137 -4.48 6.71 12.59
CA HIS A 137 -4.96 6.00 11.39
C HIS A 137 -5.49 7.03 10.39
N ALA A 138 -5.25 6.81 9.09
CA ALA A 138 -5.74 7.72 8.05
C ALA A 138 -7.27 7.93 8.07
N LYS A 139 -8.03 6.92 8.55
CA LYS A 139 -9.49 7.05 8.75
C LYS A 139 -9.84 7.90 9.97
N CYS A 140 -9.07 7.75 11.05
CA CYS A 140 -9.26 8.53 12.27
C CYS A 140 -8.92 10.01 12.04
N SER A 141 -7.84 10.27 11.28
CA SER A 141 -7.49 11.62 10.87
C SER A 141 -8.56 12.25 9.98
N ASP A 142 -9.06 11.54 8.96
CA ASP A 142 -10.14 12.05 8.09
C ASP A 142 -11.43 12.39 8.86
N LYS A 143 -11.73 11.64 9.92
CA LYS A 143 -12.87 11.94 10.78
C LYS A 143 -12.63 13.17 11.65
N TRP A 144 -11.45 13.25 12.27
CA TRP A 144 -11.10 14.30 13.23
C TRP A 144 -10.90 15.67 12.58
N TRP A 145 -10.28 15.71 11.40
CA TRP A 145 -10.01 16.96 10.67
C TRP A 145 -11.25 17.64 10.07
N LYS A 146 -12.42 16.99 10.14
CA LYS A 146 -13.70 17.62 9.81
C LYS A 146 -14.18 18.56 10.91
N THR A 147 -13.65 18.44 12.12
CA THR A 147 -14.13 19.16 13.31
C THR A 147 -13.06 19.99 14.01
N ALA A 148 -11.78 19.69 13.83
CA ALA A 148 -10.67 20.38 14.49
C ALA A 148 -9.44 20.43 13.58
N HIS A 149 -8.50 21.33 13.86
CA HIS A 149 -7.21 21.44 13.16
C HIS A 149 -6.02 21.00 14.02
N GLU A 150 -6.23 20.88 15.33
CA GLU A 150 -5.24 20.42 16.29
C GLU A 150 -5.38 18.91 16.56
N CYS A 151 -4.27 18.20 16.72
CA CYS A 151 -4.30 16.77 16.99
C CYS A 151 -5.01 16.41 18.31
N PRO A 152 -5.66 15.23 18.43
CA PRO A 152 -6.42 14.86 19.63
C PRO A 152 -5.52 14.69 20.87
N THR A 153 -4.20 14.63 20.69
CA THR A 153 -3.21 14.65 21.77
C THR A 153 -3.03 16.03 22.41
N GLY A 154 -3.66 17.10 21.91
CA GLY A 154 -3.56 18.44 22.50
C GLY A 154 -2.18 19.10 22.28
N CYS A 155 -1.61 18.91 21.09
CA CYS A 155 -0.25 19.33 20.76
C CYS A 155 -0.09 20.82 20.43
N GLY A 156 -1.16 21.60 20.33
CA GLY A 156 -1.18 23.01 19.95
C GLY A 156 -0.82 23.31 18.49
N CYS A 157 -0.55 22.30 17.66
CA CYS A 157 -0.15 22.46 16.26
C CYS A 157 -1.36 22.42 15.33
N MET A 158 -1.38 23.20 14.24
CA MET A 158 -2.33 23.00 13.13
C MET A 158 -1.90 21.80 12.27
N CYS A 159 -2.02 20.61 12.84
CA CYS A 159 -1.51 19.37 12.25
C CYS A 159 -2.10 19.09 10.86
N SER A 160 -3.33 19.51 10.58
CA SER A 160 -3.97 19.29 9.27
C SER A 160 -3.24 19.98 8.10
N GLU A 161 -2.33 20.91 8.36
CA GLU A 161 -1.61 21.67 7.32
C GLU A 161 -0.11 21.37 7.31
N LEU A 162 0.38 20.58 8.27
CA LEU A 162 1.80 20.30 8.48
C LEU A 162 2.10 18.86 8.06
N PHE A 163 2.38 18.67 6.77
CA PHE A 163 2.60 17.36 6.14
C PHE A 163 4.04 17.07 5.73
N ASP A 164 5.00 17.97 5.97
CA ASP A 164 6.37 17.74 5.51
C ASP A 164 7.03 16.62 6.30
N VAL A 165 7.15 15.48 5.62
CA VAL A 165 8.14 14.46 5.91
C VAL A 165 9.24 14.69 4.89
N ALA A 166 10.26 15.46 5.30
CA ALA A 166 11.49 15.63 4.53
C ALA A 166 12.20 14.28 4.31
#